data_AF-A0A926XGZ2-F1
#
_entry.id   AF-A0A926XGZ2-F1
#
_cell.length_a   1.000
_cell.length_b   1.000
_cell.length_c   1.000
_cell.angle_alpha   90.00
_cell.angle_beta   90.00
_cell.angle_gamma   90.00
#
_symmetry.space_group_name_H-M   'P 1'
#
loop_
_entity.id
_entity.type
_entity.pdbx_description
1 polymer ?
#
loop_
_entity_poly.entity_id
_entity_poly.type
_entity_poly.pdbx_seq_one_letter_code
_entity_poly.pdbx_strand_id
1 'polypeptide(L)'
;MLIQHFQMLARYNTLANRRLYEVCTRLDDVERKRIRPAFFKSIHGTLNHIMVGDRIWLSRFEGKEVPSTGLDAILYKDFDKLTKARVLEDERIEAFSDSLNDEFLSGTIKYRNNQGNIYIDPVDLLIAHFFNHQTHHRGQVHDLLTQTEIAPPVLDMHRVIRP
;
A
#
# COMPACT_ATOMS: atom_id res chain seq x y z
N MET A 1 11.94 4.06 19.95
CA MET A 1 10.53 3.59 20.05
C MET A 1 9.78 3.78 18.74
N LEU A 2 9.87 4.96 18.09
CA LEU A 2 9.14 5.23 16.85
C LEU A 2 9.68 4.42 15.64
N ILE A 3 11.00 4.26 15.52
CA ILE A 3 11.61 3.39 14.49
C ILE A 3 11.08 1.96 14.60
N GLN A 4 11.11 1.37 15.81
CA GLN A 4 10.60 0.02 16.03
C GLN A 4 9.10 -0.11 15.72
N HIS A 5 8.33 0.96 15.97
CA HIS A 5 6.93 1.01 15.60
C HIS A 5 6.76 0.96 14.07
N PHE A 6 7.50 1.75 13.29
CA PHE A 6 7.44 1.71 11.83
C PHE A 6 7.94 0.39 11.24
N GLN A 7 8.98 -0.22 11.81
CA GLN A 7 9.42 -1.56 11.44
C GLN A 7 8.33 -2.62 11.69
N MET A 8 7.61 -2.52 12.81
CA MET A 8 6.46 -3.38 13.08
C MET A 8 5.34 -3.16 12.06
N LEU A 9 5.04 -1.90 11.71
CA LEU A 9 4.04 -1.58 10.68
C LEU A 9 4.45 -2.12 9.30
N ALA A 10 5.73 -2.03 8.93
CA ALA A 10 6.26 -2.60 7.69
C ALA A 10 6.08 -4.12 7.63
N ARG A 11 6.48 -4.82 8.69
CA ARG A 11 6.28 -6.27 8.79
C ARG A 11 4.80 -6.65 8.73
N TYR A 12 3.94 -5.93 9.44
CA TYR A 12 2.49 -6.13 9.34
C TYR A 12 2.00 -5.91 7.91
N ASN A 13 2.47 -4.86 7.25
CA ASN A 13 2.08 -4.48 5.90
C ASN A 13 2.35 -5.63 4.90
N THR A 14 3.56 -6.19 4.92
CA THR A 14 3.96 -7.34 4.10
C THR A 14 3.06 -8.55 4.34
N LEU A 15 2.84 -8.91 5.61
CA LEU A 15 2.04 -10.09 5.96
C LEU A 15 0.55 -9.90 5.61
N ALA A 16 0.01 -8.71 5.82
CA ALA A 16 -1.36 -8.36 5.46
C ALA A 16 -1.56 -8.36 3.94
N ASN A 17 -0.62 -7.78 3.19
CA ASN A 17 -0.62 -7.81 1.73
C ASN A 17 -0.58 -9.25 1.22
N ARG A 18 0.33 -10.08 1.75
CA ARG A 18 0.42 -11.50 1.37
C ARG A 18 -0.91 -12.25 1.56
N ARG A 19 -1.50 -12.18 2.75
CA ARG A 19 -2.80 -12.83 3.03
C ARG A 19 -3.91 -12.34 2.09
N LEU A 20 -3.96 -11.03 1.84
CA LEU A 20 -4.96 -10.44 0.96
C LEU A 20 -4.80 -10.92 -0.48
N TYR A 21 -3.58 -10.90 -1.01
CA TYR A 21 -3.28 -11.37 -2.36
C TYR A 21 -3.54 -12.86 -2.52
N GLU A 22 -3.19 -13.69 -1.53
CA GLU A 22 -3.50 -15.13 -1.51
C GLU A 22 -5.01 -15.38 -1.67
N VAL A 23 -5.86 -14.65 -0.93
CA VAL A 23 -7.32 -14.75 -1.08
C VAL A 23 -7.76 -14.32 -2.48
N CYS A 24 -7.20 -13.22 -3.00
CA CYS A 24 -7.52 -12.72 -4.34
C CYS A 24 -7.11 -13.67 -5.49
N THR A 25 -6.17 -14.62 -5.29
CA THR A 25 -5.84 -15.63 -6.31
C THR A 25 -7.02 -16.57 -6.61
N ARG A 26 -7.95 -16.73 -5.66
CA ARG A 26 -9.12 -17.62 -5.78
C ARG A 26 -10.25 -17.06 -6.64
N LEU A 27 -10.19 -15.76 -6.96
CA LEU A 27 -11.08 -15.13 -7.91
C LEU A 27 -10.54 -15.35 -9.33
N ASP A 28 -11.41 -15.39 -10.34
CA ASP A 28 -10.94 -15.29 -11.71
C ASP A 28 -10.64 -13.83 -12.10
N ASP A 29 -10.09 -13.62 -13.29
CA ASP A 29 -9.74 -12.27 -13.78
C ASP A 29 -10.96 -11.37 -13.95
N VAL A 30 -12.08 -11.94 -14.43
CA VAL A 30 -13.33 -11.21 -14.65
C VAL A 30 -13.87 -10.70 -13.33
N GLU A 31 -13.91 -11.55 -12.30
CA GLU A 31 -14.45 -11.21 -10.99
C GLU A 31 -13.57 -10.20 -10.25
N ARG A 32 -12.23 -10.34 -10.31
CA ARG A 32 -11.30 -9.32 -9.75
C ARG A 32 -11.48 -7.95 -10.38
N LYS A 33 -11.74 -7.89 -11.70
CA LYS A 33 -11.87 -6.64 -12.46
C LYS A 33 -13.29 -6.11 -12.57
N ARG A 34 -14.29 -6.90 -12.15
CA ARG A 34 -15.71 -6.50 -12.15
C ARG A 34 -15.90 -5.17 -11.41
N ILE A 35 -16.66 -4.27 -12.04
CA ILE A 35 -17.01 -2.97 -11.48
C ILE A 35 -17.95 -3.16 -10.29
N ARG A 36 -17.63 -2.50 -9.19
CA ARG A 36 -18.36 -2.46 -7.93
C ARG A 36 -18.41 -1.00 -7.41
N PRO A 37 -19.30 -0.67 -6.48
CA PRO A 37 -19.37 0.65 -5.83
C PRO A 37 -18.13 0.91 -4.94
N ALA A 38 -17.00 1.22 -5.57
CA ALA A 38 -15.73 1.52 -4.93
C ALA A 38 -15.03 2.68 -5.63
N PHE A 39 -14.20 3.41 -4.88
CA PHE A 39 -13.48 4.57 -5.40
C PHE A 39 -12.61 4.22 -6.63
N PHE A 40 -11.89 3.10 -6.59
CA PHE A 40 -11.10 2.57 -7.71
C PHE A 40 -11.83 1.48 -8.52
N LYS A 41 -13.17 1.47 -8.43
CA LYS A 41 -14.12 0.66 -9.21
C LYS A 41 -14.06 -0.85 -9.04
N SER A 42 -12.93 -1.47 -8.69
CA SER A 42 -12.80 -2.93 -8.61
C SER A 42 -11.72 -3.35 -7.61
N ILE A 43 -11.69 -4.63 -7.22
CA ILE A 43 -10.61 -5.22 -6.41
C ILE A 43 -9.27 -5.00 -7.10
N HIS A 44 -9.18 -5.32 -8.39
CA HIS A 44 -7.95 -5.15 -9.18
C HIS A 44 -7.49 -3.69 -9.27
N GLY A 45 -8.44 -2.76 -9.42
CA GLY A 45 -8.18 -1.33 -9.44
C GLY A 45 -7.63 -0.82 -8.10
N THR A 46 -8.26 -1.21 -6.99
CA THR A 46 -7.81 -0.81 -5.65
C THR A 46 -6.43 -1.38 -5.31
N LEU A 47 -6.12 -2.63 -5.69
CA LEU A 47 -4.79 -3.21 -5.49
C LEU A 47 -3.70 -2.49 -6.31
N ASN A 48 -4.02 -2.07 -7.54
CA ASN A 48 -3.12 -1.23 -8.34
C ASN A 48 -2.94 0.16 -7.72
N HIS A 49 -4.00 0.76 -7.18
CA HIS A 49 -3.92 2.04 -6.50
C HIS A 49 -2.96 1.98 -5.29
N ILE A 50 -3.04 0.92 -4.47
CA ILE A 50 -2.09 0.73 -3.35
C ILE A 50 -0.64 0.75 -3.88
N MET A 51 -0.37 0.03 -4.98
CA MET A 51 0.97 0.03 -5.61
C MET A 51 1.38 1.43 -6.13
N VAL A 52 0.46 2.19 -6.72
CA VAL A 52 0.71 3.58 -7.15
C VAL A 52 1.09 4.45 -5.95
N GLY A 53 0.30 4.39 -4.87
CA GLY A 53 0.55 5.14 -3.64
C GLY A 53 1.91 4.81 -3.02
N ASP A 54 2.24 3.52 -2.94
CA ASP A 54 3.51 3.06 -2.38
C ASP A 54 4.72 3.58 -3.15
N ARG A 55 4.69 3.49 -4.49
CA ARG A 55 5.79 3.97 -5.32
C ARG A 55 5.96 5.47 -5.25
N ILE A 56 4.87 6.22 -5.19
CA ILE A 56 4.91 7.69 -5.02
C ILE A 56 5.58 8.03 -3.69
N TRP A 57 5.13 7.43 -2.59
CA TRP A 57 5.66 7.75 -1.26
C TRP A 57 7.10 7.28 -1.06
N LEU A 58 7.43 6.04 -1.41
CA LEU A 58 8.81 5.55 -1.29
C LEU A 58 9.81 6.38 -2.08
N SER A 59 9.45 6.78 -3.30
CA SER A 59 10.33 7.63 -4.10
C SER A 59 10.51 9.01 -3.47
N ARG A 60 9.47 9.58 -2.85
CA ARG A 60 9.58 10.84 -2.08
C ARG A 60 10.49 10.67 -0.86
N PHE A 61 10.37 9.56 -0.13
CA PHE A 61 11.27 9.24 0.99
C PHE A 61 12.72 9.08 0.55
N GLU A 62 12.95 8.59 -0.67
CA GLU A 62 14.27 8.50 -1.32
C GLU A 62 14.75 9.83 -1.93
N GLY A 63 14.03 10.94 -1.73
CA GLY A 63 14.40 12.26 -2.25
C GLY A 63 14.24 12.41 -3.77
N LYS A 64 13.50 11.50 -4.42
CA LYS A 64 13.26 11.52 -5.87
C LYS A 64 12.00 12.31 -6.20
N GLU A 65 12.04 13.04 -7.30
CA GLU A 65 10.83 13.61 -7.90
C GLU A 65 10.08 12.53 -8.68
N VAL A 66 8.80 12.36 -8.37
CA VAL A 66 7.90 11.47 -9.12
C VAL A 66 6.90 12.32 -9.89
N PRO A 67 6.76 12.11 -11.21
CA PRO A 67 5.69 12.76 -11.96
C PRO A 67 4.33 12.37 -11.38
N SER A 68 3.38 13.32 -11.36
CA SER A 68 2.00 13.00 -11.02
C SER A 68 1.47 11.99 -12.04
N THR A 69 1.20 10.77 -11.58
CA THR A 69 0.44 9.77 -12.33
C THR A 69 -1.02 9.84 -11.88
N GLY A 70 -1.95 9.41 -12.74
CA GLY A 70 -3.33 9.22 -12.32
C GLY A 70 -3.37 8.25 -11.14
N LEU A 71 -4.04 8.62 -10.04
CA LEU A 71 -4.13 7.78 -8.84
C LEU A 71 -4.87 6.46 -9.11
N ASP A 72 -5.65 6.39 -10.20
CA ASP A 72 -6.37 5.23 -10.69
C ASP A 72 -5.59 4.44 -11.76
N ALA A 73 -4.31 4.74 -11.97
CA ALA A 73 -3.48 4.05 -12.95
C ALA A 73 -3.40 2.53 -12.68
N ILE A 74 -3.65 1.74 -13.72
CA ILE A 74 -3.46 0.29 -13.69
C ILE A 74 -2.03 -0.02 -14.13
N LEU A 75 -1.10 -0.04 -13.17
CA LEU A 75 0.31 -0.36 -13.38
C LEU A 75 0.50 -1.79 -13.93
N TYR A 76 -0.34 -2.72 -13.47
CA TYR A 76 -0.29 -4.12 -13.82
C TYR A 76 -1.70 -4.61 -14.18
N LYS A 77 -1.94 -4.84 -15.48
CA LYS A 77 -3.20 -5.44 -15.97
C LYS A 77 -3.32 -6.93 -15.63
N ASP A 78 -2.18 -7.60 -15.52
CA ASP A 78 -2.07 -9.01 -15.20
C ASP A 78 -1.85 -9.19 -13.68
N PHE A 79 -2.64 -10.07 -13.07
CA PHE A 79 -2.65 -10.23 -11.61
C PHE A 79 -1.39 -10.92 -11.08
N ASP A 80 -0.79 -11.84 -11.84
CA ASP A 80 0.44 -12.52 -11.43
C ASP A 80 1.63 -11.55 -11.45
N LYS A 81 1.70 -10.67 -12.46
CA LYS A 81 2.67 -9.58 -12.50
C LYS A 81 2.47 -8.60 -11.35
N LEU A 82 1.22 -8.24 -11.02
CA LEU A 82 0.92 -7.40 -9.87
C LEU A 82 1.38 -8.06 -8.56
N THR A 83 1.11 -9.35 -8.39
CA THR A 83 1.49 -10.13 -7.20
C THR A 83 3.01 -10.19 -7.03
N LYS A 84 3.75 -10.48 -8.11
CA LYS A 84 5.22 -10.47 -8.09
C LYS A 84 5.78 -9.08 -7.76
N ALA A 85 5.20 -8.04 -8.36
CA ALA A 85 5.58 -6.67 -8.04
C ALA A 85 5.28 -6.30 -6.59
N ARG A 86 4.17 -6.79 -6.03
CA ARG A 86 3.81 -6.56 -4.62
C ARG A 86 4.85 -7.11 -3.66
N VAL A 87 5.33 -8.34 -3.91
CA VAL A 87 6.39 -8.94 -3.09
C VAL A 87 7.64 -8.08 -3.09
N LEU A 88 8.13 -7.68 -4.26
CA LEU A 88 9.32 -6.82 -4.39
C LEU A 88 9.14 -5.45 -3.74
N GLU A 89 7.94 -4.86 -3.87
CA GLU A 89 7.66 -3.56 -3.28
C GLU A 89 7.53 -3.67 -1.75
N ASP A 90 6.98 -4.76 -1.20
CA ASP A 90 6.97 -5.03 0.24
C ASP A 90 8.39 -5.22 0.81
N GLU A 91 9.27 -5.94 0.09
CA GLU A 91 10.69 -6.05 0.45
C GLU A 91 11.39 -4.68 0.48
N ARG A 92 11.08 -3.80 -0.49
CA ARG A 92 11.58 -2.42 -0.51
C ARG A 92 11.05 -1.60 0.67
N ILE A 93 9.78 -1.77 1.06
CA ILE A 93 9.19 -1.10 2.22
C ILE A 93 9.88 -1.53 3.52
N GLU A 94 10.14 -2.84 3.68
CA GLU A 94 10.87 -3.35 4.85
C GLU A 94 12.30 -2.80 4.89
N ALA A 95 13.03 -2.86 3.76
CA ALA A 95 14.38 -2.31 3.67
C ALA A 95 14.43 -0.79 3.96
N PHE A 96 13.46 -0.03 3.45
CA PHE A 96 13.31 1.39 3.80
C PHE A 96 13.10 1.57 5.31
N SER A 97 12.19 0.79 5.90
CA SER A 97 11.86 0.88 7.33
C SER A 97 13.03 0.49 8.23
N ASP A 98 13.86 -0.44 7.79
CA ASP A 98 15.10 -0.85 8.48
C ASP A 98 16.22 0.20 8.39
N SER A 99 16.19 1.05 7.35
CA SER A 99 17.15 2.15 7.18
C SER A 99 16.80 3.42 7.97
N LEU A 100 15.63 3.47 8.60
CA LEU A 100 15.17 4.64 9.35
C LEU A 100 16.10 4.95 10.52
N ASN A 101 16.39 6.23 10.69
CA ASN A 101 17.16 6.76 11.81
C ASN A 101 16.49 8.04 12.34
N ASP A 102 16.87 8.45 13.56
CA ASP A 102 16.23 9.56 14.25
C ASP A 102 16.42 10.90 13.52
N GLU A 103 17.56 11.09 12.83
CA GLU A 103 17.82 12.29 12.03
C GLU A 103 16.79 12.42 10.90
N PHE A 104 16.60 11.36 10.12
CA PHE A 104 15.60 11.34 9.04
C PHE A 104 14.18 11.56 9.58
N LEU A 105 13.80 10.88 10.66
CA LEU A 105 12.46 11.01 11.25
C LEU A 105 12.17 12.40 11.79
N SER A 106 13.19 13.12 12.28
CA SER A 106 13.06 14.49 12.78
C SER A 106 12.97 15.55 11.67
N GLY A 107 13.22 15.15 10.42
CA GLY A 107 13.25 16.03 9.26
C GLY A 107 11.87 16.34 8.66
N THR A 108 11.92 17.02 7.52
CA THR A 108 10.75 17.33 6.69
C THR A 108 11.00 16.95 5.24
N ILE A 109 9.95 16.59 4.51
CA ILE A 109 10.02 16.37 3.06
C ILE A 109 9.20 17.44 2.34
N LYS A 110 9.85 18.13 1.40
CA LYS A 110 9.17 18.96 0.41
C LYS A 110 8.70 18.10 -0.74
N TYR A 111 7.42 18.12 -1.07
CA TYR A 111 6.88 17.34 -2.18
C TYR A 111 5.77 18.10 -2.91
N ARG A 112 5.49 17.67 -4.14
CA ARG A 112 4.34 18.10 -4.93
C ARG A 112 3.28 17.00 -4.90
N ASN A 113 2.05 17.34 -4.51
CA ASN A 113 0.93 16.39 -4.54
C ASN A 113 0.40 16.19 -5.98
N ASN A 114 -0.54 15.27 -6.16
CA ASN A 114 -1.05 14.93 -7.49
C ASN A 114 -1.91 16.03 -8.12
N GLN A 115 -2.34 17.03 -7.34
CA GLN A 115 -3.04 18.24 -7.80
C GLN A 115 -2.06 19.36 -8.20
N GLY A 116 -0.75 19.14 -8.04
CA GLY A 116 0.29 20.12 -8.37
C GLY A 116 0.67 21.07 -7.24
N ASN A 117 0.03 20.96 -6.07
CA ASN A 117 0.33 21.80 -4.90
C ASN A 117 1.60 21.33 -4.20
N ILE A 118 2.40 22.28 -3.69
CA ILE A 118 3.65 22.01 -2.97
C ILE A 118 3.38 22.04 -1.47
N TYR A 119 3.90 21.04 -0.75
CA TYR A 119 3.85 20.93 0.71
C TYR A 119 5.24 20.66 1.27
N ILE A 120 5.40 20.94 2.56
CA ILE A 120 6.59 20.61 3.36
C ILE A 120 6.06 20.07 4.68
N ASP A 121 6.16 18.76 4.88
CA ASP A 121 5.56 18.09 6.04
C ASP A 121 6.59 17.25 6.80
N PRO A 122 6.39 17.03 8.11
CA PRO A 122 7.24 16.18 8.95
C PRO A 122 7.33 14.75 8.43
N VAL A 123 8.53 14.16 8.45
CA VAL A 123 8.77 12.81 7.93
C VAL A 123 7.98 11.74 8.70
N ASP A 124 7.94 11.83 10.03
CA ASP A 124 7.21 10.90 10.89
C ASP A 124 5.71 10.84 10.56
N LEU A 125 5.07 11.99 10.35
CA LEU A 125 3.69 12.10 9.91
C LEU A 125 3.48 11.43 8.54
N LEU A 126 4.39 11.66 7.59
CA LEU A 126 4.27 11.10 6.25
C LEU A 126 4.44 9.58 6.23
N ILE A 127 5.34 9.02 7.05
CA ILE A 127 5.49 7.56 7.20
C ILE A 127 4.25 6.95 7.89
N ALA A 128 3.72 7.60 8.92
CA ALA A 128 2.48 7.17 9.55
C ALA A 128 1.30 7.20 8.56
N HIS A 129 1.18 8.28 7.78
CA HIS A 129 0.20 8.40 6.69
C HIS A 129 0.36 7.26 5.69
N PHE A 130 1.59 6.96 5.26
CA PHE A 130 1.88 5.91 4.29
C PHE A 130 1.31 4.54 4.72
N PHE A 131 1.57 4.10 5.96
CA PHE A 131 1.02 2.84 6.47
C PHE A 131 -0.48 2.89 6.75
N ASN A 132 -0.99 4.04 7.20
CA ASN A 132 -2.43 4.23 7.42
C ASN A 132 -3.22 4.19 6.09
N HIS A 133 -2.67 4.80 5.04
CA HIS A 133 -3.23 4.79 3.69
C HIS A 133 -3.33 3.36 3.15
N GLN A 134 -2.27 2.55 3.30
CA GLN A 134 -2.34 1.13 2.93
C GLN A 134 -3.41 0.37 3.72
N THR A 135 -3.53 0.62 5.03
CA THR A 135 -4.56 -0.02 5.86
C THR A 135 -5.97 0.38 5.41
N HIS A 136 -6.19 1.66 5.11
CA HIS A 136 -7.45 2.16 4.59
C HIS A 136 -7.87 1.45 3.29
N HIS A 137 -6.97 1.38 2.30
CA HIS A 137 -7.30 0.76 1.01
C HIS A 137 -7.34 -0.77 1.06
N ARG A 138 -6.57 -1.43 1.93
CA ARG A 138 -6.79 -2.85 2.23
C ARG A 138 -8.17 -3.09 2.83
N GLY A 139 -8.66 -2.19 3.68
CA GLY A 139 -10.03 -2.22 4.19
C GLY A 139 -11.08 -2.15 3.08
N GLN A 140 -10.86 -1.32 2.06
CA GLN A 140 -11.72 -1.28 0.87
C GLN A 140 -11.69 -2.60 0.08
N VAL A 141 -10.51 -3.20 -0.12
CA VAL A 141 -10.41 -4.52 -0.78
C VAL A 141 -11.11 -5.60 0.04
N HIS A 142 -10.92 -5.58 1.37
CA HIS A 142 -11.57 -6.49 2.29
C HIS A 142 -13.10 -6.39 2.18
N ASP A 143 -13.66 -5.18 2.17
CA ASP A 143 -15.09 -4.97 1.94
C ASP A 143 -15.53 -5.52 0.57
N LEU A 144 -14.78 -5.21 -0.50
CA LEU A 144 -15.11 -5.68 -1.85
C LEU A 144 -15.08 -7.20 -1.98
N LEU A 145 -14.23 -7.89 -1.22
CA LEU A 145 -14.20 -9.36 -1.16
C LEU A 145 -15.49 -9.92 -0.53
N THR A 146 -16.10 -9.24 0.45
CA THR A 146 -17.41 -9.66 1.01
C THR A 146 -18.54 -9.62 -0.01
N GLN A 147 -18.36 -8.90 -1.12
CA GLN A 147 -19.30 -8.81 -2.23
C GLN A 147 -19.03 -9.90 -3.30
N THR A 148 -18.26 -10.93 -2.94
CA THR A 148 -17.93 -12.08 -3.79
C THR A 148 -18.18 -13.38 -3.01
N GLU A 149 -18.08 -14.53 -3.69
CA GLU A 149 -18.15 -15.84 -3.03
C GLU A 149 -16.92 -16.17 -2.17
N ILE A 150 -15.86 -15.35 -2.24
CA ILE A 150 -14.61 -15.56 -1.50
C ILE A 150 -14.58 -14.66 -0.26
N ALA A 151 -14.65 -15.26 0.92
CA ALA A 151 -14.55 -14.53 2.18
C ALA A 151 -13.21 -13.78 2.32
N PRO A 152 -13.21 -12.56 2.88
CA PRO A 152 -11.98 -11.81 3.13
C PRO A 152 -11.14 -12.43 4.28
N PRO A 153 -9.82 -12.19 4.30
CA PRO A 153 -8.94 -12.69 5.35
C PRO A 153 -8.98 -11.83 6.62
N VAL A 154 -8.57 -12.40 7.76
CA VAL A 154 -8.29 -11.63 8.98
C VAL A 154 -7.08 -10.72 8.76
N LEU A 155 -7.29 -9.42 8.94
CA LEU A 155 -6.27 -8.38 8.83
C LEU A 155 -5.95 -7.68 10.16
N ASP A 156 -6.49 -8.15 11.28
CA ASP A 156 -6.15 -7.63 12.61
C ASP A 156 -4.65 -7.73 12.88
N MET A 157 -3.98 -6.60 13.05
CA MET A 157 -2.51 -6.51 13.11
C MET A 157 -1.87 -7.53 14.07
N HIS A 158 -2.39 -7.65 15.28
CA HIS A 158 -1.86 -8.59 16.27
C HIS A 158 -1.98 -10.07 15.83
N ARG A 159 -3.06 -10.45 15.12
CA ARG A 159 -3.27 -11.80 14.55
C ARG A 159 -2.54 -12.02 13.24
N VAL A 160 -2.18 -10.95 12.54
CA VAL A 160 -1.33 -11.03 11.35
C VAL A 160 0.12 -11.25 11.76
N ILE A 161 0.62 -10.48 12.74
CA ILE A 161 1.99 -10.60 13.25
C ILE A 161 2.19 -11.88 14.07
N ARG A 162 1.18 -12.26 14.87
CA ARG A 162 1.17 -13.47 15.72
C ARG A 162 -0.02 -14.35 15.32
N PRO A 163 0.10 -15.12 14.23
CA PRO A 163 -0.95 -16.02 13.75
C PRO A 163 -1.38 -17.04 14.81
#